data_AF-A0A5Q4BJQ1-F1
#
_entry.id   AF-A0A5Q4BJQ1-F1
#
_cell.length_a   1.000
_cell.length_b   1.000
_cell.length_c   1.000
_cell.angle_alpha   90.00
_cell.angle_beta   90.00
_cell.angle_gamma   90.00
#
_symmetry.space_group_name_H-M   'P 1'
#
loop_
_entity.id
_entity.type
_entity.pdbx_description
1 polymer ?
#
loop_
_entity_poly.entity_id
_entity_poly.type
_entity_poly.pdbx_seq_one_letter_code
_entity_poly.pdbx_strand_id
1 'polypeptide(L)'
;MTVAQMIGAVVAVANGIGPVVGGALALQSRDLWRWIFRLNMPLTLLCTLCVILFMPLRKVEGNWRVKLEAVDFVGSFLALAGTTVLVLGLTWGGANHPWNSAHVIATLVVGFSVCAGFVLWQWKGARFPLVPLHIFKSKIVNGACITMASNGWNFVVQVYYIPAFYQLAYGYSATKAGAMLLPITLTQTLFSTLSGLVVHKVGRYRECILLGWVMWAVGVGLLSTLDESSSVGKQVGYSLLVGAGVGNTLQPALIAIQAGVSRRDMAVVTSFRK
;
A
#
# COMPACT_ATOMS: atom_id res chain seq x y z
N MET A 1 -12.79 19.91 -16.21
CA MET A 1 -11.93 19.12 -15.31
C MET A 1 -12.85 18.32 -14.40
N THR A 2 -12.89 17.00 -14.49
CA THR A 2 -13.74 16.20 -13.60
C THR A 2 -13.15 16.21 -12.18
N VAL A 3 -13.97 16.05 -11.14
CA VAL A 3 -13.49 16.00 -9.73
C VAL A 3 -12.37 14.96 -9.56
N ALA A 4 -12.45 13.84 -10.30
CA ALA A 4 -11.40 12.82 -10.34
C ALA A 4 -10.05 13.33 -10.89
N GLN A 5 -10.05 14.24 -11.87
CA GLN A 5 -8.82 14.85 -12.41
C GLN A 5 -8.17 15.80 -11.40
N MET A 6 -8.98 16.55 -10.64
CA MET A 6 -8.45 17.43 -9.58
C MET A 6 -7.82 16.60 -8.45
N ILE A 7 -8.48 15.53 -8.02
CA ILE A 7 -7.93 14.61 -7.00
C ILE A 7 -6.65 13.93 -7.51
N GLY A 8 -6.65 13.45 -8.76
CA GLY A 8 -5.46 12.85 -9.38
C GLY A 8 -4.28 13.82 -9.49
N ALA A 9 -4.53 15.08 -9.86
CA ALA A 9 -3.50 16.11 -9.93
C ALA A 9 -2.95 16.47 -8.54
N VAL A 10 -3.81 16.57 -7.52
CA VAL A 10 -3.38 16.82 -6.14
C VAL A 10 -2.52 15.68 -5.61
N VAL A 11 -2.93 14.42 -5.85
CA VAL A 11 -2.15 13.23 -5.46
C VAL A 11 -0.79 13.22 -6.16
N ALA A 12 -0.75 13.56 -7.46
CA ALA A 12 0.50 13.63 -8.23
C ALA A 12 1.48 14.67 -7.66
N VAL A 13 0.97 15.88 -7.36
CA VAL A 13 1.77 16.97 -6.79
C VAL A 13 2.24 16.61 -5.38
N ALA A 14 1.35 16.09 -4.54
CA ALA A 14 1.67 15.70 -3.16
C ALA A 14 2.74 14.59 -3.11
N ASN A 15 2.57 13.54 -3.92
CA ASN A 15 3.52 12.45 -4.01
C ASN A 15 4.86 12.89 -4.64
N GLY A 16 4.88 13.95 -5.45
CA GLY A 16 6.11 14.49 -6.04
C GLY A 16 6.88 15.35 -5.03
N ILE A 17 6.18 16.21 -4.30
CA ILE A 17 6.76 17.12 -3.31
C ILE A 17 7.23 16.37 -2.05
N GLY A 18 6.45 15.39 -1.59
CA GLY A 18 6.69 14.68 -0.32
C GLY A 18 8.09 14.06 -0.20
N PRO A 19 8.50 13.16 -1.12
CA PRO A 19 9.83 12.55 -1.10
C PRO A 19 10.96 13.57 -1.25
N VAL A 20 10.79 14.62 -2.08
CA VAL A 20 11.82 15.65 -2.27
C VAL A 20 12.04 16.43 -0.97
N VAL A 21 10.96 16.90 -0.34
CA VAL A 21 11.03 17.64 0.92
C VAL A 21 11.56 16.74 2.05
N GLY A 22 11.06 15.50 2.15
CA GLY A 22 11.51 14.53 3.14
C GLY A 22 12.98 14.15 2.99
N GLY A 23 13.43 13.92 1.75
CA GLY A 23 14.82 13.64 1.42
C GLY A 23 15.75 14.82 1.71
N ALA A 24 15.36 16.04 1.32
CA ALA A 24 16.13 17.24 1.60
C ALA A 24 16.30 17.49 3.12
N LEU A 25 15.23 17.32 3.90
CA LEU A 25 15.28 17.43 5.36
C LEU A 25 16.15 16.35 6.00
N ALA A 26 16.11 15.12 5.47
CA ALA A 26 16.95 14.03 5.96
C ALA A 26 18.44 14.23 5.65
N LEU A 27 18.78 14.87 4.54
CA LEU A 27 20.15 15.08 4.08
C LEU A 27 20.88 16.24 4.78
N GLN A 28 20.16 17.26 5.27
CA GLN A 28 20.79 18.49 5.80
C GLN A 28 21.41 18.32 7.19
N SER A 29 20.77 17.64 8.15
CA SER A 29 21.31 17.47 9.52
C SER A 29 20.65 16.33 10.28
N ARG A 30 21.37 15.77 11.27
CA ARG A 30 20.95 14.61 12.09
C ARG A 30 19.66 14.82 12.91
N ASP A 31 19.25 16.07 13.15
CA ASP A 31 18.02 16.42 13.88
C ASP A 31 16.85 16.86 12.99
N LEU A 32 17.10 17.14 11.70
CA LEU A 32 16.09 17.64 10.78
C LEU A 32 15.11 16.57 10.30
N TRP A 33 15.44 15.28 10.40
CA TRP A 33 14.49 14.20 10.08
C TRP A 33 13.22 14.26 10.96
N ARG A 34 13.32 14.77 12.19
CA ARG A 34 12.15 14.92 13.10
C ARG A 34 11.14 15.93 12.54
N TRP A 35 11.60 16.88 11.73
CA TRP A 35 10.73 17.86 11.08
C TRP A 35 9.83 17.25 10.00
N ILE A 36 10.17 16.08 9.45
CA ILE A 36 9.28 15.32 8.57
C ILE A 36 7.97 15.03 9.30
N PHE A 37 8.03 14.65 10.58
CA PHE A 37 6.84 14.41 11.40
C PHE A 37 6.18 15.70 11.87
N ARG A 38 6.96 16.71 12.27
CA ARG A 38 6.42 17.99 12.74
C ARG A 38 5.67 18.75 11.64
N LEU A 39 6.10 18.65 10.38
CA LEU A 39 5.41 19.28 9.23
C LEU A 39 4.06 18.63 8.92
N ASN A 40 3.89 17.34 9.24
CA ASN A 40 2.60 16.67 9.07
C ASN A 40 1.53 17.23 10.03
N MET A 41 1.90 17.65 11.24
CA MET A 41 0.95 18.17 12.25
C MET A 41 0.20 19.45 11.82
N PRO A 42 0.86 20.56 11.39
CA PRO A 42 0.14 21.75 10.93
C PRO A 42 -0.60 21.50 9.62
N LEU A 43 -0.05 20.66 8.73
CA LEU A 43 -0.71 20.32 7.47
C LEU A 43 -2.00 19.53 7.72
N THR A 44 -1.97 18.55 8.62
CA THR A 44 -3.16 17.78 9.01
C THR A 44 -4.19 18.67 9.70
N LEU A 45 -3.77 19.55 10.61
CA LEU A 45 -4.67 20.52 11.25
C LEU A 45 -5.36 21.43 10.22
N LEU A 46 -4.59 21.97 9.26
CA LEU A 46 -5.13 22.82 8.19
C LEU A 46 -6.12 22.04 7.31
N CYS A 47 -5.79 20.80 6.91
CA CYS A 47 -6.71 19.95 6.16
C CYS A 47 -7.99 19.65 6.95
N THR A 48 -7.90 19.36 8.25
CA THR A 48 -9.07 19.13 9.11
C THR A 48 -9.96 20.37 9.20
N LEU A 49 -9.37 21.56 9.38
CA LEU A 49 -10.11 22.81 9.39
C LEU A 49 -10.82 23.06 8.05
N CYS A 50 -10.14 22.83 6.93
CA CYS A 50 -10.75 22.95 5.61
C CYS A 50 -11.93 21.98 5.42
N VAL A 51 -11.83 20.74 5.90
CA VAL A 51 -12.93 19.78 5.83
C VAL A 51 -14.11 20.25 6.68
N ILE A 52 -13.87 20.74 7.91
CA ILE A 52 -14.94 21.23 8.80
C ILE A 52 -15.65 22.44 8.21
N LEU A 53 -14.91 23.39 7.61
CA LEU A 53 -15.45 24.65 7.10
C LEU A 53 -16.10 24.53 5.72
N PHE A 54 -15.54 23.71 4.82
CA PHE A 54 -15.92 23.70 3.41
C PHE A 54 -16.62 22.41 2.95
N MET A 55 -16.56 21.30 3.70
CA MET A 55 -17.25 20.08 3.29
C MET A 55 -18.76 20.26 3.49
N PRO A 56 -19.59 20.13 2.44
CA PRO A 56 -21.04 20.12 2.59
C PRO A 56 -21.46 18.81 3.26
N LEU A 57 -21.39 18.78 4.59
CA LEU A 57 -21.85 17.68 5.42
C LEU A 57 -23.37 17.54 5.22
N ARG A 58 -23.78 16.60 4.37
CA ARG A 58 -25.18 16.15 4.39
C ARG A 58 -25.46 15.62 5.78
N LYS A 59 -26.34 16.28 6.52
CA LYS A 59 -26.83 15.76 7.81
C LYS A 59 -27.41 14.38 7.53
N VAL A 60 -26.74 13.34 8.04
CA VAL A 60 -27.22 11.97 7.89
C VAL A 60 -28.32 11.78 8.91
N GLU A 61 -29.55 12.08 8.52
CA GLU A 61 -30.75 11.85 9.34
C GLU A 61 -30.88 10.35 9.68
N GLY A 62 -31.47 10.04 10.84
CA GLY A 62 -31.71 8.67 11.29
C GLY A 62 -31.10 8.33 12.65
N ASN A 63 -31.65 7.28 13.28
CA ASN A 63 -31.32 6.85 14.62
C ASN A 63 -29.90 6.26 14.69
N TRP A 64 -29.03 6.84 15.51
CA TRP A 64 -27.60 6.46 15.63
C TRP A 64 -27.41 4.97 15.99
N ARG A 65 -28.35 4.39 16.74
CA ARG A 65 -28.35 2.97 17.13
C ARG A 65 -28.44 2.02 15.92
N VAL A 66 -29.27 2.35 14.94
CA VAL A 66 -29.44 1.53 13.72
C VAL A 66 -28.16 1.53 12.88
N LYS A 67 -27.40 2.64 12.90
CA LYS A 67 -26.11 2.74 12.21
C LYS A 67 -25.01 1.95 12.93
N LEU A 68 -25.03 1.92 14.27
CA LEU A 68 -24.11 1.10 15.06
C LEU A 68 -24.37 -0.39 14.88
N GLU A 69 -25.63 -0.82 14.85
CA GLU A 69 -25.98 -2.22 14.57
C GLU A 69 -25.60 -2.67 13.14
N ALA A 70 -25.41 -1.72 12.22
CA ALA A 70 -24.92 -2.01 10.87
C ALA A 70 -23.40 -2.25 10.82
N VAL A 71 -22.66 -1.97 11.89
CA VAL A 71 -21.21 -2.20 11.97
C VAL A 71 -20.94 -3.63 12.45
N ASP A 72 -20.16 -4.36 11.66
CA ASP A 72 -19.70 -5.71 12.03
C ASP A 72 -18.52 -5.66 13.00
N PHE A 73 -18.79 -5.38 14.28
CA PHE A 73 -17.78 -5.32 15.33
C PHE A 73 -17.09 -6.67 15.56
N VAL A 74 -17.85 -7.77 15.50
CA VAL A 74 -17.33 -9.13 15.69
C VAL A 74 -16.39 -9.51 14.54
N GLY A 75 -16.81 -9.27 13.29
CA GLY A 75 -15.96 -9.49 12.13
C GLY A 75 -14.71 -8.61 12.15
N SER A 76 -14.84 -7.34 12.54
CA SER A 76 -13.70 -6.43 12.68
C SER A 76 -12.70 -6.92 13.73
N PHE A 77 -13.18 -7.37 14.88
CA PHE A 77 -12.33 -7.91 15.95
C PHE A 77 -11.65 -9.20 15.51
N LEU A 78 -12.37 -10.15 14.91
CA LEU A 78 -11.80 -11.41 14.42
C LEU A 78 -10.75 -11.17 13.33
N ALA A 79 -10.99 -10.24 12.41
CA ALA A 79 -10.03 -9.86 11.38
C ALA A 79 -8.76 -9.26 11.98
N LEU A 80 -8.89 -8.30 12.91
CA LEU A 80 -7.76 -7.66 13.58
C LEU A 80 -6.98 -8.66 14.45
N ALA A 81 -7.67 -9.44 15.28
CA ALA A 81 -7.05 -10.42 16.16
C ALA A 81 -6.34 -11.51 15.37
N GLY A 82 -7.00 -12.10 14.36
CA GLY A 82 -6.41 -13.16 13.54
C GLY A 82 -5.18 -12.70 12.77
N THR A 83 -5.25 -11.55 12.11
CA THR A 83 -4.10 -10.98 11.38
C THR A 83 -2.97 -10.61 12.32
N THR A 84 -3.25 -10.00 13.48
CA THR A 84 -2.22 -9.64 14.46
C THR A 84 -1.47 -10.87 14.98
N VAL A 85 -2.20 -11.92 15.38
CA VAL A 85 -1.59 -13.15 15.91
C VAL A 85 -0.78 -13.89 14.84
N LEU A 86 -1.26 -13.92 13.59
CA LEU A 86 -0.52 -14.49 12.46
C LEU A 86 0.79 -13.73 12.19
N VAL A 87 0.71 -12.40 12.10
CA VAL A 87 1.89 -11.54 11.87
C VAL A 87 2.88 -11.68 13.02
N LEU A 88 2.40 -11.79 14.26
CA LEU A 88 3.25 -12.00 15.43
C LEU A 88 4.04 -13.32 15.34
N GLY A 89 3.37 -14.41 14.98
CA GLY A 89 4.02 -15.71 14.79
C GLY A 89 5.09 -15.68 13.70
N LEU A 90 4.80 -15.05 12.56
CA LEU A 90 5.76 -14.86 11.46
C LEU A 90 6.93 -13.96 11.85
N THR A 91 6.72 -12.97 12.71
CA THR A 91 7.76 -12.05 13.16
C THR A 91 8.69 -12.71 14.19
N TRP A 92 8.18 -13.58 15.05
CA TRP A 92 8.99 -14.30 16.03
C TRP A 92 9.74 -15.48 15.44
N GLY A 93 9.16 -16.15 14.45
CA GLY A 93 9.76 -17.28 13.76
C GLY A 93 11.08 -16.94 13.09
N GLY A 94 12.17 -17.53 13.57
CA GLY A 94 13.51 -17.36 13.01
C GLY A 94 14.30 -16.15 13.54
N ALA A 95 13.65 -15.19 14.21
CA ALA A 95 14.30 -14.05 14.84
C ALA A 95 14.49 -14.27 16.35
N ASN A 96 13.39 -14.31 17.11
CA ASN A 96 13.41 -14.44 18.57
C ASN A 96 13.24 -15.88 19.05
N HIS A 97 12.53 -16.70 18.27
CA HIS A 97 12.27 -18.10 18.59
C HIS A 97 12.53 -18.98 17.36
N PRO A 98 13.05 -20.21 17.54
CA PRO A 98 13.13 -21.18 16.47
C PRO A 98 11.74 -21.44 15.88
N TRP A 99 11.66 -21.72 14.58
CA TRP A 99 10.40 -22.06 13.91
C TRP A 99 9.65 -23.22 14.56
N ASN A 100 10.38 -24.17 15.15
CA ASN A 100 9.82 -25.31 15.88
C ASN A 100 9.44 -25.00 17.34
N SER A 101 9.51 -23.74 17.78
CA SER A 101 9.09 -23.35 19.12
C SER A 101 7.57 -23.43 19.25
N ALA A 102 7.10 -23.93 20.40
CA ALA A 102 5.67 -23.97 20.73
C ALA A 102 5.01 -22.60 20.60
N HIS A 103 5.72 -21.50 20.89
CA HIS A 103 5.19 -20.14 20.77
C HIS A 103 4.89 -19.75 19.31
N VAL A 104 5.76 -20.13 18.37
CA VAL A 104 5.60 -19.82 16.93
C VAL A 104 4.49 -20.69 16.34
N ILE A 105 4.50 -22.00 16.62
CA ILE A 105 3.47 -22.92 16.12
C ILE A 105 2.10 -22.56 16.71
N ALA A 106 2.00 -22.27 18.01
CA ALA A 106 0.74 -21.90 18.64
C ALA A 106 0.17 -20.61 18.06
N THR A 107 0.98 -19.56 17.90
CA THR A 107 0.52 -18.30 17.28
C THR A 107 0.08 -18.50 15.83
N LEU A 108 0.79 -19.30 15.04
CA LEU A 108 0.35 -19.62 13.67
C LEU A 108 -0.97 -20.38 13.65
N VAL A 109 -1.11 -21.47 14.44
CA VAL A 109 -2.32 -22.28 14.48
C VAL A 109 -3.52 -21.48 14.99
N VAL A 110 -3.35 -20.71 16.07
CA VAL A 110 -4.40 -19.84 16.61
C VAL A 110 -4.76 -18.76 15.60
N GLY A 111 -3.78 -18.11 14.99
CA GLY A 111 -4.01 -17.09 13.97
C GLY A 111 -4.81 -17.62 12.77
N PHE A 112 -4.43 -18.78 12.23
CA PHE A 112 -5.18 -19.44 11.15
C PHE A 112 -6.59 -19.83 11.58
N SER A 113 -6.74 -20.34 12.81
CA SER A 113 -8.06 -20.72 13.36
C SER A 113 -8.98 -19.52 13.52
N VAL A 114 -8.47 -18.38 14.00
CA VAL A 114 -9.23 -17.13 14.13
C VAL A 114 -9.58 -16.55 12.75
N CYS A 115 -8.66 -16.60 11.78
CA CYS A 115 -8.96 -16.20 10.41
C CYS A 115 -10.02 -17.11 9.74
N ALA A 116 -9.97 -18.42 9.98
CA ALA A 116 -11.03 -19.33 9.54
C ALA A 116 -12.38 -18.99 10.21
N GLY A 117 -12.35 -18.68 11.51
CA GLY A 117 -13.50 -18.17 12.26
C GLY A 117 -14.07 -16.88 11.66
N PHE A 118 -13.21 -15.95 11.23
CA PHE A 118 -13.63 -14.74 10.52
C PHE A 118 -14.35 -15.08 9.20
N VAL A 119 -13.80 -15.98 8.39
CA VAL A 119 -14.43 -16.39 7.11
C VAL A 119 -15.80 -17.04 7.36
N LEU A 120 -15.91 -17.91 8.37
CA LEU A 120 -17.18 -18.53 8.75
C LEU A 120 -18.20 -17.49 9.24
N TRP A 121 -17.75 -16.52 10.04
CA TRP A 121 -18.57 -15.40 10.50
C TRP A 121 -19.09 -14.55 9.33
N GLN A 122 -18.22 -14.20 8.38
CA GLN A 122 -18.61 -13.45 7.18
C GLN A 122 -19.58 -14.25 6.28
N TRP A 123 -19.48 -15.58 6.26
CA TRP A 123 -20.34 -16.41 5.42
C TRP A 123 -21.75 -16.57 5.98
N LYS A 124 -21.90 -16.74 7.30
CA LYS A 124 -23.17 -17.18 7.91
C LYS A 124 -23.65 -16.32 9.08
N GLY A 125 -22.76 -15.58 9.75
CA GLY A 125 -23.06 -14.88 11.01
C GLY A 125 -23.36 -13.38 10.86
N ALA A 126 -22.74 -12.71 9.89
CA ALA A 126 -22.86 -11.25 9.78
C ALA A 126 -24.16 -10.82 9.04
N ARG A 127 -24.99 -9.99 9.70
CA ARG A 127 -26.18 -9.36 9.08
C ARG A 127 -25.80 -8.30 8.03
N PHE A 128 -24.68 -7.61 8.25
CA PHE A 128 -24.04 -6.70 7.31
C PHE A 128 -22.56 -7.06 7.22
N PRO A 129 -22.18 -7.98 6.31
CA PRO A 129 -20.81 -8.48 6.25
C PRO A 129 -19.82 -7.38 5.86
N LEU A 130 -18.70 -7.33 6.58
CA LEU A 130 -17.59 -6.44 6.30
C LEU A 130 -16.94 -6.75 4.94
N VAL A 131 -16.89 -8.04 4.58
CA VAL A 131 -16.43 -8.49 3.26
C VAL A 131 -17.50 -9.40 2.66
N PRO A 132 -18.35 -8.88 1.76
CA PRO A 132 -19.35 -9.69 1.10
C PRO A 132 -18.69 -10.74 0.21
N LEU A 133 -18.81 -12.02 0.59
CA LEU A 133 -18.13 -13.13 -0.10
C LEU A 133 -18.58 -13.30 -1.56
N HIS A 134 -19.73 -12.76 -1.95
CA HIS A 134 -20.19 -12.78 -3.35
C HIS A 134 -19.26 -12.03 -4.29
N ILE A 135 -18.47 -11.08 -3.79
CA ILE A 135 -17.54 -10.27 -4.59
C ILE A 135 -16.41 -11.16 -5.15
N PHE A 136 -15.98 -12.19 -4.42
CA PHE A 136 -14.97 -13.16 -4.87
C PHE A 136 -15.45 -14.13 -5.96
N LYS A 137 -16.74 -14.11 -6.34
CA LYS A 137 -17.22 -14.85 -7.53
C LYS A 137 -16.70 -14.22 -8.82
N SER A 138 -16.33 -12.95 -8.80
CA SER A 138 -15.78 -12.25 -9.96
C SER A 138 -14.30 -12.59 -10.15
N LYS A 139 -13.95 -13.10 -11.35
CA LYS A 139 -12.55 -13.36 -11.73
C LYS A 139 -11.68 -12.10 -11.66
N ILE A 140 -12.28 -10.93 -11.91
CA ILE A 140 -11.59 -9.63 -11.88
C ILE A 140 -11.17 -9.29 -10.45
N VAL A 141 -12.06 -9.52 -9.47
CA VAL A 141 -11.77 -9.27 -8.05
C VAL A 141 -10.65 -10.18 -7.57
N ASN A 142 -10.72 -11.48 -7.88
CA ASN A 142 -9.69 -12.44 -7.46
C ASN A 142 -8.33 -12.12 -8.08
N GLY A 143 -8.30 -11.81 -9.39
CA GLY A 143 -7.07 -11.41 -10.07
C GLY A 143 -6.47 -10.13 -9.48
N ALA A 144 -7.30 -9.19 -9.06
CA ALA A 144 -6.84 -7.96 -8.45
C ALA A 144 -6.40 -8.13 -6.99
N CYS A 145 -7.03 -9.03 -6.23
CA CYS A 145 -6.57 -9.41 -4.90
C CYS A 145 -5.18 -10.07 -4.95
N ILE A 146 -4.97 -11.00 -5.89
CA ILE A 146 -3.64 -11.62 -6.12
C ILE A 146 -2.63 -10.56 -6.52
N THR A 147 -2.98 -9.69 -7.45
CA THR A 147 -2.12 -8.56 -7.87
C THR A 147 -1.73 -7.69 -6.67
N MET A 148 -2.67 -7.40 -5.78
CA MET A 148 -2.40 -6.56 -4.61
C MET A 148 -1.57 -7.28 -3.55
N ALA A 149 -1.82 -8.56 -3.29
CA ALA A 149 -1.00 -9.38 -2.42
C ALA A 149 0.47 -9.42 -2.92
N SER A 150 0.66 -9.66 -4.21
CA SER A 150 1.98 -9.64 -4.85
C SER A 150 2.62 -8.25 -4.79
N ASN A 151 1.84 -7.18 -4.96
CA ASN A 151 2.34 -5.81 -4.89
C ASN A 151 2.81 -5.49 -3.46
N GLY A 152 1.98 -5.78 -2.45
CA GLY A 152 2.32 -5.55 -1.04
C GLY A 152 3.56 -6.34 -0.62
N TRP A 153 3.66 -7.62 -1.01
CA TRP A 153 4.85 -8.43 -0.78
C TRP A 153 6.11 -7.79 -1.37
N ASN A 154 6.10 -7.50 -2.67
CA ASN A 154 7.26 -6.91 -3.35
C ASN A 154 7.62 -5.54 -2.77
N PHE A 155 6.62 -4.69 -2.49
CA PHE A 155 6.83 -3.37 -1.93
C PHE A 155 7.53 -3.44 -0.57
N VAL A 156 7.04 -4.30 0.34
CA VAL A 156 7.66 -4.49 1.66
C VAL A 156 9.09 -5.01 1.50
N VAL A 157 9.30 -6.05 0.69
CA VAL A 157 10.65 -6.59 0.43
C VAL A 157 11.59 -5.49 -0.06
N GLN A 158 11.15 -4.64 -0.99
CA GLN A 158 11.98 -3.56 -1.51
C GLN A 158 12.34 -2.50 -0.48
N VAL A 159 11.37 -2.05 0.31
CA VAL A 159 11.58 -0.99 1.30
C VAL A 159 12.54 -1.44 2.41
N TYR A 160 12.55 -2.73 2.77
CA TYR A 160 13.49 -3.25 3.77
C TYR A 160 14.82 -3.72 3.18
N TYR A 161 14.78 -4.48 2.09
CA TYR A 161 15.96 -5.12 1.53
C TYR A 161 16.89 -4.13 0.82
N ILE A 162 16.37 -3.20 0.01
CA ILE A 162 17.21 -2.29 -0.78
C ILE A 162 18.07 -1.39 0.13
N PRO A 163 17.53 -0.73 1.18
CA PRO A 163 18.34 0.07 2.08
C PRO A 163 19.31 -0.77 2.92
N ALA A 164 18.92 -1.99 3.32
CA ALA A 164 19.80 -2.90 4.04
C ALA A 164 20.98 -3.32 3.17
N PHE A 165 20.72 -3.66 1.91
CA PHE A 165 21.74 -3.98 0.92
C PHE A 165 22.72 -2.82 0.69
N TYR A 166 22.23 -1.59 0.54
CA TYR A 166 23.10 -0.42 0.40
C TYR A 166 23.95 -0.14 1.64
N GLN A 167 23.42 -0.40 2.84
CA GLN A 167 24.17 -0.23 4.09
C GLN A 167 25.23 -1.32 4.28
N LEU A 168 24.88 -2.59 4.00
CA LEU A 168 25.75 -3.74 4.26
C LEU A 168 26.80 -3.95 3.17
N ALA A 169 26.42 -3.85 1.89
CA ALA A 169 27.32 -4.14 0.77
C ALA A 169 28.17 -2.93 0.35
N TYR A 170 27.60 -1.72 0.38
CA TYR A 170 28.31 -0.49 -0.04
C TYR A 170 28.76 0.41 1.13
N GLY A 171 28.48 0.01 2.37
CA GLY A 171 28.85 0.79 3.55
C GLY A 171 28.20 2.19 3.61
N TYR A 172 27.07 2.40 2.93
CA TYR A 172 26.40 3.70 2.93
C TYR A 172 25.83 4.00 4.31
N SER A 173 25.87 5.27 4.72
CA SER A 173 25.14 5.71 5.92
C SER A 173 23.63 5.51 5.74
N ALA A 174 22.89 5.32 6.83
CA ALA A 174 21.43 5.17 6.79
C ALA A 174 20.75 6.32 6.01
N THR A 175 21.23 7.55 6.16
CA THR A 175 20.73 8.71 5.41
C THR A 175 20.96 8.57 3.91
N LYS A 176 22.15 8.11 3.49
CA LYS A 176 22.47 7.94 2.07
C LYS A 176 21.70 6.76 1.45
N ALA A 177 21.56 5.65 2.17
CA ALA A 177 20.75 4.52 1.74
C ALA A 177 19.26 4.89 1.59
N GLY A 178 18.73 5.70 2.53
CA GLY A 178 17.39 6.26 2.41
C GLY A 178 17.25 7.21 1.21
N ALA A 179 18.25 8.06 0.95
CA ALA A 179 18.25 8.92 -0.22
C ALA A 179 18.25 8.14 -1.55
N MET A 180 18.85 6.95 -1.59
CA MET A 180 18.80 6.07 -2.77
C MET A 180 17.41 5.46 -3.03
N LEU A 181 16.45 5.61 -2.12
CA LEU A 181 15.03 5.29 -2.39
C LEU A 181 14.28 6.45 -3.07
N LEU A 182 14.83 7.66 -3.10
CA LEU A 182 14.19 8.81 -3.73
C LEU A 182 13.91 8.58 -5.23
N PRO A 183 14.83 8.02 -6.04
CA PRO A 183 14.53 7.69 -7.43
C PRO A 183 13.35 6.74 -7.58
N ILE A 184 13.25 5.70 -6.73
CA ILE A 184 12.14 4.75 -6.75
C ILE A 184 10.82 5.48 -6.48
N THR A 185 10.76 6.24 -5.39
CA THR A 185 9.54 6.94 -4.96
C THR A 185 9.09 8.04 -5.93
N LEU A 186 10.04 8.79 -6.49
CA LEU A 186 9.76 9.82 -7.51
C LEU A 186 9.21 9.20 -8.79
N THR A 187 9.87 8.17 -9.31
CA THR A 187 9.41 7.53 -10.56
C THR A 187 8.12 6.76 -10.35
N GLN A 188 7.96 6.08 -9.22
CA GLN A 188 6.69 5.47 -8.81
C GLN A 188 5.56 6.48 -8.82
N THR A 189 5.78 7.66 -8.27
CA THR A 189 4.78 8.73 -8.25
C THR A 189 4.40 9.20 -9.66
N LEU A 190 5.40 9.50 -10.47
CA LEU A 190 5.20 10.01 -11.83
C LEU A 190 4.41 8.98 -12.66
N PHE A 191 4.84 7.72 -12.66
CA PHE A 191 4.17 6.67 -13.43
C PHE A 191 2.82 6.25 -12.83
N SER A 192 2.62 6.35 -11.51
CA SER A 192 1.31 6.17 -10.88
C SER A 192 0.29 7.21 -11.37
N THR A 193 0.72 8.46 -11.50
CA THR A 193 -0.13 9.54 -12.04
C THR A 193 -0.40 9.32 -13.53
N LEU A 194 0.66 9.11 -14.32
CA LEU A 194 0.56 8.94 -15.76
C LEU A 194 -0.31 7.75 -16.13
N SER A 195 -0.12 6.61 -15.46
CA SER A 195 -0.95 5.42 -15.68
C SER A 195 -2.42 5.69 -15.33
N GLY A 196 -2.72 6.38 -14.22
CA GLY A 196 -4.09 6.80 -13.89
C GLY A 196 -4.74 7.65 -14.99
N LEU A 197 -3.99 8.62 -15.55
CA LEU A 197 -4.46 9.48 -16.65
C LEU A 197 -4.66 8.71 -17.96
N VAL A 198 -3.73 7.81 -18.29
CA VAL A 198 -3.80 6.95 -19.48
C VAL A 198 -4.99 6.03 -19.39
N VAL A 199 -5.20 5.36 -18.25
CA VAL A 199 -6.36 4.48 -18.04
C VAL A 199 -7.66 5.27 -18.14
N HIS A 200 -7.71 6.49 -17.62
CA HIS A 200 -8.90 7.33 -17.75
C HIS A 200 -9.20 7.74 -19.20
N LYS A 201 -8.19 8.06 -20.01
CA LYS A 201 -8.36 8.46 -21.43
C LYS A 201 -8.63 7.27 -22.36
N VAL A 202 -7.89 6.18 -22.19
CA VAL A 202 -7.90 5.03 -23.10
C VAL A 202 -8.93 3.98 -22.67
N GLY A 203 -9.36 3.99 -21.41
CA GLY A 203 -10.28 3.00 -20.84
C GLY A 203 -9.67 1.61 -20.63
N ARG A 204 -8.37 1.45 -20.88
CA ARG A 204 -7.67 0.17 -20.89
C ARG A 204 -6.65 0.11 -19.75
N TYR A 205 -6.97 -0.63 -18.69
CA TYR A 205 -6.12 -0.76 -17.49
C TYR A 205 -5.19 -1.98 -17.52
N ARG A 206 -5.52 -3.01 -18.30
CA ARG A 206 -4.84 -4.31 -18.27
C ARG A 206 -3.40 -4.20 -18.78
N GLU A 207 -3.22 -3.42 -19.83
CA GLU A 207 -1.95 -3.17 -20.50
C GLU A 207 -0.99 -2.41 -19.58
N CYS A 208 -1.49 -1.38 -18.86
CA CYS A 208 -0.70 -0.66 -17.86
C CYS A 208 -0.23 -1.60 -16.73
N ILE A 209 -1.11 -2.46 -16.22
CA ILE A 209 -0.77 -3.42 -15.15
C ILE A 209 0.29 -4.43 -15.64
N LEU A 210 0.12 -5.00 -16.84
CA LEU A 210 1.06 -5.97 -17.40
C LEU A 210 2.43 -5.34 -17.65
N LEU A 211 2.46 -4.15 -18.27
CA LEU A 211 3.72 -3.41 -18.47
C LEU A 211 4.39 -3.07 -17.14
N GLY A 212 3.60 -2.64 -16.15
CA GLY A 212 4.10 -2.37 -14.80
C GLY A 212 4.76 -3.59 -14.17
N TRP A 213 4.15 -4.76 -14.24
CA TRP A 213 4.72 -6.01 -13.73
C TRP A 213 6.00 -6.43 -14.46
N VAL A 214 6.04 -6.32 -15.79
CA VAL A 214 7.24 -6.63 -16.58
C VAL A 214 8.38 -5.69 -16.20
N MET A 215 8.13 -4.37 -16.17
CA MET A 215 9.12 -3.37 -15.78
C MET A 215 9.62 -3.59 -14.35
N TRP A 216 8.72 -3.95 -13.43
CA TRP A 216 9.09 -4.22 -12.05
C TRP A 216 9.95 -5.47 -11.92
N ALA A 217 9.58 -6.58 -12.57
CA ALA A 217 10.35 -7.82 -12.57
C ALA A 217 11.75 -7.61 -13.18
N VAL A 218 11.84 -6.91 -14.31
CA VAL A 218 13.12 -6.56 -14.94
C VAL A 218 13.94 -5.64 -14.03
N GLY A 219 13.32 -4.62 -13.43
CA GLY A 219 14.00 -3.71 -12.51
C GLY A 219 14.60 -4.41 -11.29
N VAL A 220 13.85 -5.33 -10.67
CA VAL A 220 14.35 -6.13 -9.54
C VAL A 220 15.42 -7.13 -10.00
N GLY A 221 15.24 -7.76 -11.16
CA GLY A 221 16.27 -8.63 -11.75
C GLY A 221 17.57 -7.90 -12.07
N LEU A 222 17.50 -6.64 -12.51
CA LEU A 222 18.67 -5.80 -12.71
C LEU A 222 19.30 -5.41 -11.37
N LEU A 223 18.51 -5.08 -10.35
CA LEU A 223 19.04 -4.83 -8.99
C LEU A 223 19.79 -6.05 -8.43
N SER A 224 19.38 -7.29 -8.74
CA SER A 224 20.14 -8.47 -8.32
C SER A 224 21.48 -8.66 -9.03
N THR A 225 21.75 -7.92 -10.11
CA THR A 225 23.07 -7.91 -10.78
C THR A 225 24.02 -6.84 -10.24
N LEU A 226 23.58 -6.05 -9.24
CA LEU A 226 24.43 -5.08 -8.59
C LEU A 226 25.49 -5.80 -7.74
N ASP A 227 26.73 -5.47 -8.03
CA ASP A 227 27.92 -5.95 -7.31
C ASP A 227 28.63 -4.79 -6.60
N GLU A 228 29.53 -5.06 -5.66
CA GLU A 228 30.21 -4.07 -4.80
C GLU A 228 30.92 -2.95 -5.59
N SER A 229 31.33 -3.24 -6.82
CA SER A 229 31.99 -2.29 -7.74
C SER A 229 31.02 -1.45 -8.59
N SER A 230 29.71 -1.64 -8.46
CA SER A 230 28.72 -1.01 -9.34
C SER A 230 28.60 0.49 -9.08
N SER A 231 28.64 1.28 -10.15
CA SER A 231 28.53 2.74 -10.07
C SER A 231 27.16 3.20 -9.57
N VAL A 232 27.13 4.38 -8.92
CA VAL A 232 25.89 5.03 -8.46
C VAL A 232 24.89 5.23 -9.60
N GLY A 233 25.36 5.51 -10.82
CA GLY A 233 24.50 5.66 -11.99
C GLY A 233 23.73 4.37 -12.33
N LYS A 234 24.36 3.20 -12.18
CA LYS A 234 23.70 1.90 -12.35
C LYS A 234 22.63 1.67 -11.29
N GLN A 235 22.93 1.99 -10.04
CA GLN A 235 22.01 1.88 -8.91
C GLN A 235 20.76 2.76 -9.10
N VAL A 236 20.96 4.01 -9.50
CA VAL A 236 19.86 4.96 -9.78
C VAL A 236 19.06 4.52 -11.01
N GLY A 237 19.71 4.13 -12.10
CA GLY A 237 19.04 3.69 -13.33
C GLY A 237 18.11 2.50 -13.10
N TYR A 238 18.55 1.50 -12.34
CA TYR A 238 17.71 0.34 -11.98
C TYR A 238 16.57 0.73 -11.05
N SER A 239 16.83 1.63 -10.10
CA SER A 239 15.82 2.18 -9.18
C SER A 239 14.70 2.94 -9.91
N LEU A 240 15.03 3.69 -10.97
CA LEU A 240 14.03 4.36 -11.81
C LEU A 240 13.10 3.34 -12.50
N LEU A 241 13.67 2.26 -13.05
CA LEU A 241 12.88 1.21 -13.71
C LEU A 241 11.94 0.51 -12.73
N VAL A 242 12.44 0.20 -11.52
CA VAL A 242 11.62 -0.36 -10.43
C VAL A 242 10.48 0.59 -10.08
N GLY A 243 10.77 1.87 -9.83
CA GLY A 243 9.76 2.88 -9.52
C GLY A 243 8.69 2.95 -10.61
N ALA A 244 9.10 2.98 -11.88
CA ALA A 244 8.16 3.00 -13.01
C ALA A 244 7.25 1.76 -13.03
N GLY A 245 7.78 0.57 -12.72
CA GLY A 245 7.00 -0.66 -12.58
C GLY A 245 5.98 -0.59 -11.44
N VAL A 246 6.41 -0.17 -10.25
CA VAL A 246 5.52 -0.02 -9.07
C VAL A 246 4.40 0.99 -9.35
N GLY A 247 4.73 2.13 -9.96
CA GLY A 247 3.74 3.16 -10.30
C GLY A 247 2.66 2.67 -11.25
N ASN A 248 3.04 1.91 -12.29
CA ASN A 248 2.10 1.36 -13.27
C ASN A 248 1.23 0.21 -12.75
N THR A 249 1.48 -0.33 -11.55
CA THR A 249 0.67 -1.41 -10.97
C THR A 249 -0.30 -0.90 -9.90
N LEU A 250 0.12 0.01 -9.02
CA LEU A 250 -0.69 0.44 -7.86
C LEU A 250 -2.00 1.15 -8.25
N GLN A 251 -1.91 2.19 -9.09
CA GLN A 251 -3.09 3.00 -9.45
C GLN A 251 -4.01 2.28 -10.44
N PRO A 252 -3.51 1.64 -11.51
CA PRO A 252 -4.37 0.90 -12.43
C PRO A 252 -5.07 -0.30 -11.77
N ALA A 253 -4.44 -0.98 -10.81
CA ALA A 253 -5.09 -2.07 -10.07
C ALA A 253 -6.29 -1.57 -9.24
N LEU A 254 -6.20 -0.39 -8.63
CA LEU A 254 -7.33 0.23 -7.94
C LEU A 254 -8.49 0.52 -8.91
N ILE A 255 -8.18 1.10 -10.08
CA ILE A 255 -9.20 1.40 -11.10
C ILE A 255 -9.84 0.11 -11.63
N ALA A 256 -9.04 -0.93 -11.87
CA ALA A 256 -9.51 -2.23 -12.34
C ALA A 256 -10.51 -2.87 -11.37
N ILE A 257 -10.21 -2.81 -10.06
CA ILE A 257 -11.08 -3.31 -9.01
C ILE A 257 -12.40 -2.54 -8.97
N GLN A 258 -12.33 -1.21 -8.99
CA GLN A 258 -13.51 -0.35 -8.94
C GLN A 258 -14.39 -0.51 -10.18
N ALA A 259 -13.79 -0.78 -11.35
CA ALA A 259 -14.51 -1.04 -12.59
C ALA A 259 -15.18 -2.44 -12.62
N GLY A 260 -14.63 -3.42 -11.88
CA GLY A 260 -15.12 -4.80 -11.87
C GLY A 260 -16.25 -5.10 -10.89
N VAL A 261 -16.72 -4.10 -10.13
CA VAL A 261 -17.71 -4.28 -9.05
C VAL A 261 -18.84 -3.26 -9.11
N SER A 262 -19.99 -3.60 -8.51
CA SER A 262 -21.14 -2.70 -8.45
C SER A 262 -20.83 -1.44 -7.63
N ARG A 263 -21.50 -0.31 -7.91
CA ARG A 263 -21.33 0.93 -7.11
C ARG A 263 -21.60 0.74 -5.62
N ARG A 264 -22.46 -0.21 -5.25
CA ARG A 264 -22.79 -0.53 -3.85
C ARG A 264 -21.61 -1.17 -3.13
N ASP A 265 -20.83 -1.99 -3.83
CA ASP A 265 -19.69 -2.72 -3.26
C ASP A 265 -18.37 -1.94 -3.40
N MET A 266 -18.33 -0.90 -4.25
CA MET A 266 -17.12 -0.12 -4.56
C MET A 266 -16.37 0.37 -3.32
N ALA A 267 -17.09 0.84 -2.28
CA ALA A 267 -16.48 1.28 -1.03
C ALA A 267 -15.75 0.13 -0.31
N VAL A 268 -16.41 -1.03 -0.19
CA VAL A 268 -15.87 -2.22 0.47
C VAL A 268 -14.66 -2.76 -0.25
N VAL A 269 -14.70 -2.82 -1.58
CA VAL A 269 -13.60 -3.38 -2.36
C VAL A 269 -12.42 -2.40 -2.44
N THR A 270 -12.69 -1.09 -2.39
CA THR A 270 -11.63 -0.08 -2.26
C THR A 270 -10.94 -0.15 -0.88
N SER A 271 -11.69 -0.42 0.19
CA SER A 271 -11.10 -0.63 1.53
C SER A 271 -10.35 -1.94 1.64
N PHE A 272 -10.90 -3.05 1.10
CA PHE A 272 -10.27 -4.37 1.13
C PHE A 272 -8.97 -4.42 0.31
N ARG A 273 -8.83 -3.51 -0.65
CA ARG A 273 -7.61 -3.37 -1.45
C ARG A 273 -6.44 -2.77 -0.65
N LYS A 274 -6.69 -1.93 0.37
CA LYS A 274 -5.61 -1.28 1.12
C LYS A 274 -4.90 -2.27 2.03
#